data_AF-A0A1N7GI38-F1
#
_entry.id   AF-A0A1N7GI38-F1
#
_cell.length_a   1.000
_cell.length_b   1.000
_cell.length_c   1.000
_cell.angle_alpha   90.00
_cell.angle_beta   90.00
_cell.angle_gamma   90.00
#
_symmetry.space_group_name_H-M   'P 1'
#
loop_
_entity.id
_entity.type
_entity.pdbx_description
1 polymer ?
#
loop_
_entity_poly.entity_id
_entity_poly.type
_entity_poly.pdbx_seq_one_letter_code
_entity_poly.pdbx_strand_id
1 'polypeptide(L)'
;MLLAYVDESYTRNRYSMVALLVPDVQAISLTRALGEVVAGAAQAYEVVLPAELHGTDLLHGNRGWAPIVQMRRAAVGVYHAAFLAIADHEVATGPIPRRPPGDDAV
;
A
#
# COMPACT_ATOMS: atom_id res chain seq x y z
N MET A 1 -1.13 -21.34 9.44
CA MET A 1 0.18 -20.90 8.92
C MET A 1 0.17 -19.38 8.80
N LEU A 2 1.32 -18.68 8.85
CA LEU A 2 1.37 -17.25 8.53
C LEU A 2 1.84 -17.05 7.09
N LEU A 3 1.18 -16.16 6.37
CA LEU A 3 1.60 -15.62 5.07
C LEU A 3 2.13 -14.19 5.26
N ALA A 4 2.98 -13.73 4.35
CA ALA A 4 3.56 -12.40 4.40
C ALA A 4 3.29 -11.65 3.10
N TYR A 5 2.69 -10.47 3.20
CA TYR A 5 2.72 -9.47 2.13
C TYR A 5 3.98 -8.65 2.33
N VAL A 6 4.80 -8.55 1.29
CA VAL A 6 6.07 -7.81 1.33
C VAL A 6 5.93 -6.57 0.47
N ASP A 7 6.40 -5.45 0.98
CA ASP A 7 6.53 -4.21 0.21
C ASP A 7 7.94 -3.66 0.36
N GLU A 8 8.47 -3.14 -0.73
CA GLU A 8 9.79 -2.55 -0.78
C GLU A 8 9.76 -1.06 -1.16
N SER A 9 10.71 -0.34 -0.59
CA SER A 9 10.98 1.04 -0.94
C SER A 9 12.48 1.28 -0.96
N TYR A 10 12.96 2.10 -1.90
CA TYR A 10 14.36 2.41 -2.02
C TYR A 10 14.60 3.88 -2.34
N THR A 11 15.74 4.38 -1.90
CA THR A 11 16.37 5.62 -2.34
C THR A 11 17.72 5.29 -2.95
N ARG A 12 18.47 6.30 -3.41
CA ARG A 12 19.82 6.09 -3.93
C ARG A 12 20.75 5.37 -2.96
N ASN A 13 20.56 5.57 -1.66
CA ASN A 13 21.50 5.13 -0.61
C ASN A 13 20.89 4.10 0.35
N ARG A 14 19.60 3.77 0.23
CA ARG A 14 18.90 2.91 1.19
C ARG A 14 17.87 2.02 0.49
N TYR A 15 17.83 0.77 0.92
CA TYR A 15 16.77 -0.18 0.57
C TYR A 15 16.04 -0.56 1.87
N SER A 16 14.71 -0.50 1.85
CA SER A 16 13.84 -0.84 2.97
C SER A 16 12.82 -1.87 2.51
N MET A 17 12.52 -2.83 3.38
CA MET A 17 11.51 -3.86 3.15
C MET A 17 10.64 -3.97 4.39
N VAL A 18 9.33 -4.10 4.21
CA VAL A 18 8.34 -4.31 5.27
C VAL A 18 7.56 -5.58 4.95
N ALA A 19 7.20 -6.32 5.98
CA ALA A 19 6.32 -7.48 5.87
C ALA A 19 5.09 -7.30 6.75
N LEU A 20 3.91 -7.52 6.18
CA LEU A 20 2.65 -7.69 6.87
C LEU A 20 2.37 -9.19 7.03
N LEU A 21 2.42 -9.68 8.26
CA LEU A 21 2.17 -11.08 8.58
C LEU A 21 0.67 -11.31 8.81
N VAL A 22 0.11 -12.29 8.13
CA VAL A 22 -1.33 -12.55 8.07
C VAL A 22 -1.58 -14.04 8.30
N PRO A 23 -2.51 -14.43 9.19
CA PRO A 23 -3.00 -15.81 9.25
C PRO A 23 -3.48 -16.27 7.87
N ASP A 24 -3.10 -17.48 7.47
CA ASP A 24 -3.52 -18.09 6.20
C ASP A 24 -5.04 -18.05 5.98
N VAL A 25 -5.82 -18.25 7.05
CA VAL A 25 -7.29 -18.15 7.04
C VAL A 25 -7.81 -16.77 6.65
N GLN A 26 -7.01 -15.70 6.81
CA GLN A 26 -7.38 -14.32 6.49
C GLN A 26 -6.74 -13.79 5.20
N ALA A 27 -5.77 -14.49 4.61
CA ALA A 27 -5.06 -13.98 3.44
C ALA A 27 -5.95 -13.82 2.20
N ILE A 28 -6.90 -14.74 1.99
CA ILE A 28 -7.86 -14.62 0.87
C ILE A 28 -8.80 -13.44 1.11
N SER A 29 -9.33 -13.28 2.32
CA SER A 29 -10.26 -12.18 2.63
C SER A 29 -9.55 -10.83 2.55
N LEU A 30 -8.31 -10.72 3.04
CA LEU A 30 -7.51 -9.51 2.96
C LEU A 30 -7.16 -9.15 1.52
N THR A 31 -6.69 -10.12 0.71
CA THR A 31 -6.43 -9.89 -0.73
C THR A 31 -7.66 -9.34 -1.43
N ARG A 32 -8.83 -9.92 -1.14
CA ARG A 32 -10.09 -9.47 -1.73
C ARG A 32 -10.44 -8.05 -1.26
N ALA A 33 -10.34 -7.75 0.03
CA ALA A 33 -10.63 -6.42 0.57
C ALA A 33 -9.71 -5.34 -0.04
N LEU A 34 -8.43 -5.63 -0.21
CA LEU A 34 -7.49 -4.75 -0.91
C LEU A 34 -7.85 -4.59 -2.40
N GLY A 35 -8.28 -5.67 -3.06
CA GLY A 35 -8.81 -5.61 -4.42
C GLY A 35 -10.07 -4.75 -4.54
N GLU A 36 -10.96 -4.79 -3.55
CA GLU A 36 -12.16 -3.96 -3.48
C GLU A 36 -11.83 -2.47 -3.35
N VAL A 37 -10.76 -2.11 -2.62
CA VAL A 37 -10.25 -0.73 -2.56
C VAL A 37 -9.83 -0.26 -3.96
N VAL A 38 -9.08 -1.06 -4.71
CA VAL A 38 -8.64 -0.72 -6.06
C VAL A 38 -9.84 -0.64 -7.02
N ALA A 39 -10.77 -1.58 -6.94
CA ALA A 39 -11.98 -1.57 -7.76
C ALA A 39 -12.86 -0.33 -7.48
N GLY A 40 -12.99 0.06 -6.21
CA GLY A 40 -13.69 1.28 -5.82
C GLY A 40 -13.01 2.54 -6.37
N ALA A 41 -11.67 2.58 -6.36
CA ALA A 41 -10.93 3.67 -6.97
C ALA A 41 -11.09 3.71 -8.51
N ALA A 42 -11.11 2.55 -9.17
CA ALA A 42 -11.38 2.44 -10.60
C ALA A 42 -12.78 2.95 -10.95
N GLN A 43 -13.78 2.60 -10.15
CA GLN A 43 -15.15 3.08 -10.34
C GLN A 43 -15.30 4.59 -10.11
N ALA A 44 -14.65 5.12 -9.07
CA ALA A 44 -14.80 6.52 -8.67
C ALA A 44 -13.95 7.48 -9.53
N TYR A 45 -12.82 7.01 -10.04
CA TYR A 45 -11.79 7.90 -10.61
C TYR A 45 -11.11 7.36 -11.86
N GLU A 46 -11.69 6.35 -12.53
CA GLU A 46 -11.19 5.81 -13.79
C GLU A 46 -9.78 5.20 -13.73
N VAL A 47 -9.32 4.81 -12.53
CA VAL A 47 -8.05 4.09 -12.33
C VAL A 47 -8.01 2.83 -13.21
N VAL A 48 -6.90 2.66 -13.93
CA VAL A 48 -6.75 1.56 -14.89
C VAL A 48 -6.32 0.29 -14.16
N LEU A 49 -7.10 -0.79 -14.32
CA LEU A 49 -6.81 -2.09 -13.72
C LEU A 49 -5.82 -2.92 -14.57
N PRO A 50 -5.04 -3.83 -13.95
CA PRO A 50 -4.85 -3.96 -12.51
C PRO A 50 -3.89 -2.88 -11.99
N ALA A 51 -4.33 -2.10 -10.99
CA ALA A 51 -3.48 -1.13 -10.31
C ALA A 51 -3.02 -1.70 -8.96
N GLU A 52 -1.73 -1.54 -8.68
CA GLU A 52 -1.12 -2.00 -7.44
C GLU A 52 -1.28 -0.95 -6.34
N LEU A 53 -1.59 -1.35 -5.10
CA LEU A 53 -1.60 -0.46 -3.94
C LEU A 53 -0.18 -0.15 -3.46
N HIS A 54 0.67 0.31 -4.38
CA HIS A 54 2.02 0.77 -4.10
C HIS A 54 2.04 2.28 -3.95
N GLY A 55 2.61 2.76 -2.86
CA GLY A 55 2.61 4.17 -2.53
C GLY A 55 3.28 5.06 -3.58
N THR A 56 4.38 4.57 -4.15
CA THR A 56 5.11 5.30 -5.19
C THR A 56 4.26 5.41 -6.44
N ASP A 57 3.60 4.33 -6.85
CA ASP A 57 2.79 4.34 -8.06
C ASP A 57 1.54 5.20 -7.90
N LEU A 58 0.88 5.14 -6.74
CA LEU A 58 -0.29 5.96 -6.41
C LEU A 58 0.03 7.46 -6.41
N LEU A 59 1.16 7.87 -5.80
CA LEU A 59 1.52 9.27 -5.64
C LEU A 59 2.16 9.90 -6.89
N HIS A 60 2.76 9.09 -7.76
CA HIS A 60 3.36 9.54 -9.01
C HIS A 60 2.49 9.26 -10.24
N GLY A 61 1.33 8.60 -10.07
CA GLY A 61 0.41 8.31 -11.17
C GLY A 61 0.90 7.20 -12.09
N ASN A 62 1.74 6.31 -11.61
CA ASN A 62 2.23 5.18 -12.41
C ASN A 62 1.24 4.02 -12.35
N ARG A 63 1.45 3.01 -13.20
CA ARG A 63 0.76 1.71 -13.16
C ARG A 63 -0.76 1.77 -12.94
N GLY A 64 -1.41 2.69 -13.64
CA GLY A 64 -2.86 2.85 -13.66
C GLY A 64 -3.41 3.98 -12.78
N TRP A 65 -2.60 4.60 -11.94
CA TRP A 65 -3.02 5.70 -11.05
C TRP A 65 -2.95 7.11 -11.69
N ALA A 66 -2.54 7.22 -12.96
CA ALA A 66 -2.46 8.48 -13.69
C ALA A 66 -3.72 9.36 -13.59
N PRO A 67 -4.96 8.81 -13.63
CA PRO A 67 -6.19 9.60 -13.51
C PRO A 67 -6.31 10.40 -12.21
N ILE A 68 -5.70 9.93 -11.11
CA ILE A 68 -5.83 10.56 -9.79
C ILE A 68 -4.56 11.26 -9.29
N VAL A 69 -3.48 11.30 -10.08
CA VAL A 69 -2.18 11.85 -9.63
C VAL A 69 -2.25 13.31 -9.16
N GLN A 70 -3.12 14.12 -9.78
CA GLN A 70 -3.35 15.51 -9.39
C GLN A 70 -4.41 15.65 -8.29
N MET A 71 -5.15 14.58 -8.00
CA MET A 71 -6.22 14.54 -7.01
C MET A 71 -5.68 14.06 -5.66
N ARG A 72 -4.81 14.85 -5.02
CA ARG A 72 -4.12 14.45 -3.77
C ARG A 72 -5.03 13.90 -2.69
N ARG A 73 -6.24 14.45 -2.53
CA ARG A 73 -7.24 13.94 -1.57
C ARG A 73 -7.79 12.56 -1.96
N ALA A 74 -7.98 12.28 -3.25
CA ALA A 74 -8.39 10.95 -3.72
C ALA A 74 -7.29 9.93 -3.43
N ALA A 75 -6.02 10.24 -3.74
CA ALA A 75 -4.89 9.37 -3.42
C ALA A 75 -4.77 9.09 -1.91
N VAL A 76 -4.90 10.11 -1.05
CA VAL A 76 -4.93 9.93 0.41
C VAL A 76 -6.14 9.10 0.85
N GLY A 77 -7.30 9.27 0.21
CA GLY A 77 -8.49 8.47 0.46
C GLY A 77 -8.29 6.98 0.15
N VAL A 78 -7.65 6.65 -0.98
CA VAL A 78 -7.29 5.28 -1.35
C VAL A 78 -6.35 4.66 -0.31
N TYR A 79 -5.33 5.41 0.10
CA TYR A 79 -4.42 5.00 1.17
C TYR A 79 -5.16 4.68 2.47
N HIS A 80 -6.02 5.59 2.90
CA HIS A 80 -6.79 5.43 4.12
C HIS A 80 -7.70 4.20 4.05
N ALA A 81 -8.38 3.99 2.91
CA ALA A 81 -9.22 2.81 2.71
C ALA A 81 -8.42 1.50 2.77
N ALA A 82 -7.21 1.46 2.19
CA ALA A 82 -6.32 0.31 2.30
C ALA A 82 -5.88 0.04 3.74
N PHE A 83 -5.55 1.09 4.52
CA PHE A 83 -5.20 0.93 5.93
C PHE A 83 -6.37 0.43 6.77
N LEU A 84 -7.59 0.91 6.53
CA LEU A 84 -8.78 0.41 7.20
C LEU A 84 -9.03 -1.07 6.85
N ALA A 85 -8.92 -1.44 5.57
CA ALA A 85 -9.05 -2.84 5.16
C ALA A 85 -8.01 -3.74 5.85
N ILE A 86 -6.78 -3.27 6.04
CA ILE A 86 -5.75 -4.00 6.80
C ILE A 86 -6.11 -4.08 8.30
N ALA A 87 -6.58 -2.97 8.89
CA ALA A 87 -6.93 -2.90 10.31
C ALA A 87 -8.14 -3.77 10.69
N ASP A 88 -9.04 -4.04 9.74
CA ASP A 88 -10.17 -4.96 9.92
C ASP A 88 -9.77 -6.44 9.89
N HIS A 89 -8.48 -6.75 9.70
CA HIS A 89 -7.93 -8.10 9.72
C HIS A 89 -6.97 -8.29 10.89
N GLU A 90 -6.87 -9.51 11.42
CA GLU A 90 -5.84 -9.85 12.41
C GLU A 90 -4.51 -9.97 11.70
N VAL A 91 -3.72 -8.90 11.75
CA VAL A 91 -2.42 -8.81 11.10
C VAL A 91 -1.36 -8.37 12.11
N ALA A 92 -0.13 -8.82 11.90
CA ALA A 92 1.02 -8.34 12.65
C ALA A 92 1.96 -7.58 11.72
N THR A 93 2.39 -6.40 12.19
CA THR A 93 3.47 -5.65 11.54
C THR A 93 4.79 -5.98 12.23
N GLY A 94 5.84 -6.22 11.43
CA GLY A 94 7.20 -6.28 11.99
C GLY A 94 7.58 -4.95 12.66
N PRO A 95 8.58 -4.94 13.56
CA PRO A 95 9.02 -3.71 14.19
C PRO A 95 9.39 -2.67 13.12
N ILE A 96 8.79 -1.48 13.19
CA ILE A 96 9.20 -0.35 12.35
C ILE A 96 10.67 -0.05 12.71
N PRO A 97 11.63 -0.23 11.78
CA PRO A 97 13.02 0.10 12.07
C PRO A 97 13.10 1.59 12.39
N ARG A 98 13.61 1.93 13.58
CA ARG A 98 13.82 3.35 13.93
C ARG A 98 14.79 3.95 12.93
N ARG A 99 14.48 5.14 12.42
CA ARG A 99 15.38 5.92 11.58
C ARG A 99 16.74 6.04 12.31
N PRO A 100 17.86 5.64 11.71
CA PRO A 100 19.18 5.86 12.31
C PRO A 100 19.39 7.37 12.48
N PRO A 101 19.95 7.82 13.61
CA PRO A 101 20.29 9.24 13.77
C PRO A 101 21.32 9.66 12.72
N GLY A 102 21.07 10.79 12.04
CA GLY A 102 22.01 11.40 11.07
C GLY A 102 21.58 11.42 9.60
N ASP A 103 20.39 10.91 9.28
CA ASP A 103 19.94 10.72 7.88
C ASP A 103 19.12 11.91 7.31
N ASP A 104 19.46 13.14 7.70
CA ASP A 104 18.93 14.37 7.08
C ASP A 104 19.89 14.80 5.97
N ALA A 105 19.69 14.25 4.77
CA ALA A 105 20.38 14.69 3.57
C ALA A 105 19.35 15.08 2.50
N VAL A 106 19.23 16.41 2.35
CA VAL A 106 18.82 17.24 1.19
C VAL A 106 17.74 16.69 0.26
#